data_AF-A0A1F5YDW5-F1
#
_entry.id   AF-A0A1F5YDW5-F1
#
_cell.length_a   1.000
_cell.length_b   1.000
_cell.length_c   1.000
_cell.angle_alpha   90.00
_cell.angle_beta   90.00
_cell.angle_gamma   90.00
#
_symmetry.space_group_name_H-M   'P 1'
#
loop_
_entity.id
_entity.type
_entity.pdbx_description
1 polymer ?
#
loop_
_entity_poly.entity_id
_entity_poly.type
_entity_poly.pdbx_seq_one_letter_code
_entity_poly.pdbx_strand_id
1 'polypeptide(L)' 'MALTRASERLYLTSAAARAVRGKTVRADWSPLLADLPSALLEMLDLNLPARPPERQLELL' A
#
# COMPACT_ATOMS: atom_id res chain seq x y z
N MET A 1 13.41 -8.81 -7.11
CA MET A 1 13.08 -10.07 -6.39
C MET A 1 11.67 -10.10 -5.82
N ALA A 2 11.02 -8.99 -5.44
CA ALA A 2 9.64 -9.01 -4.92
C ALA A 2 8.55 -9.19 -6.00
N LEU A 3 8.65 -8.50 -7.14
CA LEU A 3 7.63 -8.58 -8.20
C LEU A 3 7.47 -10.01 -8.75
N THR A 4 8.57 -10.73 -8.92
CA THR A 4 8.61 -12.10 -9.47
C THR A 4 8.10 -13.17 -8.49
N ARG A 5 7.63 -12.79 -7.30
CA ARG A 5 7.01 -13.72 -6.33
C ARG A 5 5.53 -13.91 -6.59
N ALA A 6 4.87 -12.96 -7.24
CA ALA A 6 3.46 -13.07 -7.57
C ALA A 6 3.28 -13.97 -8.80
N SER A 7 2.49 -15.04 -8.66
CA SER A 7 2.21 -15.98 -9.75
C SER A 7 0.94 -15.64 -10.53
N GLU A 8 0.00 -14.91 -9.93
CA GLU A 8 -1.30 -14.58 -10.54
C GLU A 8 -1.57 -13.07 -10.56
N ARG A 9 -1.61 -12.44 -9.38
CA ARG A 9 -1.89 -11.00 -9.22
C ARG A 9 -0.91 -10.35 -8.27
N LEU A 10 -0.55 -9.10 -8.55
CA LEU A 10 0.29 -8.27 -7.70
C LEU A 10 -0.47 -7.00 -7.32
N TYR A 11 -0.60 -6.76 -6.02
CA TYR A 11 -1.20 -5.54 -5.49
C TYR A 11 -0.10 -4.66 -4.91
N LEU A 12 -0.05 -3.41 -5.39
CA LEU A 12 0.87 -2.40 -4.90
C LEU A 12 0.07 -1.37 -4.11
N THR A 13 0.51 -1.08 -2.88
CA THR A 13 -0.19 -0.16 -1.99
C THR A 13 0.76 0.93 -1.51
N SER A 14 0.20 2.09 -1.22
CA SER A 14 0.88 3.19 -0.55
C SER A 14 -0.08 3.85 0.44
N ALA A 15 0.49 4.53 1.42
CA ALA A 15 -0.25 5.34 2.37
C ALA A 15 0.31 6.76 2.32
N ALA A 16 -0.58 7.75 2.15
CA ALA A 16 -0.21 9.16 2.12
C ALA A 16 0.50 9.63 3.41
N ALA A 17 0.22 8.98 4.53
CA ALA A 17 0.93 9.18 5.80
C ALA A 17 1.07 7.86 6.55
N ARG A 18 2.18 7.73 7.29
CA ARG A 18 2.52 6.54 8.08
C ARG A 18 3.21 6.91 9.39
N ALA A 19 2.92 6.16 10.44
CA ALA A 19 3.64 6.29 11.71
C ALA A 19 4.99 5.56 11.62
N VAL A 20 6.10 6.29 11.75
CA VAL A 20 7.44 5.73 11.76
C VAL A 20 8.13 6.21 13.03
N ARG A 21 8.50 5.27 13.91
CA ARG A 21 9.10 5.57 15.23
C ARG A 21 8.28 6.60 16.03
N GLY A 22 6.96 6.41 16.05
CA GLY A 22 6.02 7.28 16.76
C GLY A 22 5.73 8.63 16.12
N LYS A 23 6.36 8.97 14.99
CA LYS A 23 6.11 10.23 14.26
C LYS A 23 5.32 9.95 13.00
N THR A 24 4.33 10.80 12.72
CA THR A 24 3.61 10.77 11.44
C THR A 24 4.49 11.36 10.35
N VAL A 25 4.78 10.57 9.33
CA VAL A 25 5.58 10.94 8.17
C VAL A 25 4.69 10.88 6.94
N ARG A 26 4.62 11.97 6.17
CA ARG A 26 3.99 11.96 4.84
C ARG A 26 4.86 11.19 3.87
N ALA A 27 4.23 10.44 2.98
CA ALA A 27 4.94 9.66 1.99
C ALA A 27 4.25 9.78 0.65
N ASP A 28 5.06 10.13 -0.35
CA ASP A 28 4.67 10.02 -1.75
C ASP A 28 4.76 8.57 -2.20
N TRP A 29 4.21 8.30 -3.38
CA TRP A 29 4.37 7.03 -4.06
C TRP A 29 5.85 6.72 -4.32
N SER A 30 6.19 5.44 -4.29
CA SER A 30 7.56 4.99 -4.56
C SER A 30 7.98 5.37 -5.98
N PRO A 31 9.20 5.93 -6.18
CA PRO A 31 9.68 6.28 -7.52
C PRO A 31 9.79 5.04 -8.44
N LEU A 32 9.93 3.84 -7.88
CA LEU A 32 9.96 2.58 -8.63
C LEU A 32 8.68 2.30 -9.43
N LEU A 33 7.56 2.96 -9.10
CA LEU A 33 6.34 2.85 -9.90
C LEU A 33 6.47 3.55 -11.26
N ALA A 34 7.33 4.56 -11.37
CA ALA A 34 7.55 5.26 -12.64
C ALA A 34 8.24 4.36 -13.68
N ASP A 35 8.95 3.32 -13.23
CA ASP A 35 9.63 2.35 -14.09
C ASP A 35 8.67 1.28 -14.64
N LEU A 36 7.44 1.20 -14.12
CA LEU A 36 6.44 0.24 -14.58
C LEU A 36 5.63 0.82 -15.74
N PRO A 37 5.41 0.04 -16.83
CA PRO A 37 4.52 0.47 -17.90
C PRO A 37 3.11 0.72 -17.36
N SER A 38 2.56 1.92 -17.58
CA SER A 38 1.24 2.31 -17.08
C SER A 38 0.11 1.42 -17.61
N ALA A 39 0.27 0.84 -18.80
CA ALA A 39 -0.70 -0.11 -19.37
C ALA A 39 -0.85 -1.42 -18.56
N LEU A 40 0.11 -1.72 -17.67
CA LEU A 40 0.06 -2.87 -16.77
C LEU A 40 -0.47 -2.51 -15.37
N LEU A 41 -0.77 -1.24 -15.13
CA LEU A 41 -1.22 -0.73 -13.85
C LEU A 41 -2.70 -0.33 -13.94
N GLU A 42 -3.47 -0.81 -12.98
CA GLU A 42 -4.84 -0.39 -12.75
C GLU A 42 -4.91 0.34 -11.41
N MET A 43 -5.36 1.59 -11.41
CA MET A 43 -5.53 2.36 -10.18
C MET A 43 -6.90 2.06 -9.58
N LEU A 44 -6.91 1.50 -8.37
CA LEU A 44 -8.12 1.22 -7.62
C LEU A 44 -8.44 2.38 -6.69
N ASP A 45 -9.57 3.05 -6.91
CA ASP A 45 -10.11 4.03 -5.97
C ASP A 45 -10.97 3.28 -4.94
N LEU A 46 -10.33 2.93 -3.82
CA LEU A 46 -10.98 2.18 -2.75
C LEU A 46 -11.30 3.14 -1.60
N ASN A 47 -12.60 3.35 -1.35
CA ASN A 47 -13.08 3.89 -0.09
C ASN A 47 -12.92 2.81 1.00
N LEU A 48 -11.69 2.66 1.50
CA LEU A 48 -11.41 1.75 2.60
C LEU A 48 -11.90 2.36 3.91
N PRO A 49 -12.58 1.58 4.77
CA PRO A 49 -12.92 2.04 6.10
C PRO A 49 -11.65 2.34 6.90
N ALA A 50 -11.74 3.27 7.85
CA ALA A 50 -10.64 3.55 8.77
C ALA A 50 -10.20 2.24 9.45
N ARG A 51 -8.87 2.04 9.57
CA ARG A 51 -8.32 0.87 10.24
C ARG A 51 -8.91 0.77 11.65
N PRO A 52 -9.48 -0.37 12.05
CA PRO A 52 -9.96 -0.56 13.42
C PRO A 52 -8.81 -0.34 14.41
N PRO A 53 -9.05 0.25 15.58
CA PRO A 53 -8.06 0.30 16.66
C PRO A 53 -7.51 -1.09 16.98
N GLU A 54 -6.24 -1.17 17.40
CA GLU A 54 -5.51 -2.43 17.63
C GLU A 54 -6.28 -3.43 18.50
N ARG A 55 -7.03 -2.93 19.49
CA ARG A 55 -7.90 -3.72 20.36
C ARG A 55 -8.96 -4.57 19.64
N GLN A 56 -9.37 -4.17 18.44
CA GLN A 56 -10.34 -4.89 17.62
C GLN A 56 -9.69 -5.92 16.68
N LEU A 57 -8.38 -5.82 16.42
CA LEU A 57 -7.66 -6.76 15.55
C LEU A 57 -7.21 -8.02 16.31
N GLU A 58 -7.05 -7.96 17.64
CA GLU A 58 -6.74 -9.13 18.49
C GLU A 58 -7.92 -10.10 18.67
N LEU A 59 -9.12 -9.71 18.22
CA LEU A 59 -10.36 -10.47 18.36
C LEU A 59 -10.78 -11.22 17.08
N LEU A 60 -9.95 -11.20 16.04
CA LEU A 60 -10.14 -11.88 14.75
C LEU A 60 -9.06 -12.93 14.53
#